data_AF-A0ABC8RXB7-F1
#
_entry.id   AF-A0ABC8RXB7-F1
#
_cell.length_a   1.000
_cell.length_b   1.000
_cell.length_c   1.000
_cell.angle_alpha   90.00
_cell.angle_beta   90.00
_cell.angle_gamma   90.00
#
_symmetry.space_group_name_H-M   'P 1'
#
loop_
_entity.id
_entity.type
_entity.pdbx_description
1 polymer ?
#
loop_
_entity_poly.entity_id
_entity_poly.type
_entity_poly.pdbx_seq_one_letter_code
_entity_poly.pdbx_strand_id
1 'polypeptide(L)'
;MAKSRQRQGRDTYEENVMVMGNTVMITTFNISLIVHGTVAEDKDFQKEKRDPYAVPNGMGILKLLESPLDITTSTIIKRIVANHEAYQKRNERKAESEKRYYEDKTYVSGD
;
A
#
# COMPACT_ATOMS: atom_id res chain seq x y z
N MET A 1 36.48 -12.88 -14.76
CA MET A 1 35.85 -13.92 -13.90
C MET A 1 35.92 -13.64 -12.39
N ALA A 2 36.65 -12.63 -11.90
CA ALA A 2 36.71 -12.32 -10.45
C ALA A 2 35.47 -11.60 -9.88
N LYS A 3 34.71 -10.85 -10.71
CA LYS A 3 33.54 -10.08 -10.27
C LYS A 3 32.30 -10.94 -9.94
N SER A 4 32.17 -12.15 -10.50
CA SER A 4 31.05 -13.06 -10.21
C SER A 4 31.19 -13.71 -8.83
N ARG A 5 32.40 -14.14 -8.44
CA ARG A 5 32.67 -14.71 -7.11
C ARG A 5 32.45 -13.71 -5.96
N GLN A 6 32.80 -12.43 -6.14
CA GLN A 6 32.57 -11.41 -5.12
C GLN A 6 31.09 -11.04 -4.95
N ARG A 7 30.30 -11.06 -6.03
CA ARG A 7 28.84 -10.88 -5.96
C ARG A 7 28.16 -12.04 -5.24
N GLN A 8 28.53 -13.28 -5.60
CA GLN A 8 28.03 -14.49 -4.96
C GLN A 8 28.25 -14.49 -3.44
N GLY A 9 29.46 -14.10 -3.00
CA GLY A 9 29.77 -14.01 -1.56
C GLY A 9 28.89 -12.98 -0.83
N ARG A 10 28.74 -11.77 -1.39
CA ARG A 10 27.93 -10.72 -0.75
C ARG A 10 26.45 -11.11 -0.61
N ASP A 11 25.89 -11.71 -1.66
CA ASP A 11 24.49 -12.16 -1.66
C ASP A 11 24.26 -13.23 -0.57
N THR A 12 25.19 -14.17 -0.39
CA THR A 12 25.09 -15.21 0.65
C THR A 12 25.21 -14.66 2.08
N TYR A 13 26.02 -13.62 2.32
CA TYR A 13 26.10 -12.99 3.65
C TYR A 13 24.82 -12.26 3.99
N GLU A 14 24.24 -11.50 3.05
CA GLU A 14 22.99 -10.77 3.29
C GLU A 14 21.82 -11.74 3.53
N GLU A 15 21.77 -12.86 2.80
CA GLU A 15 20.78 -13.92 3.01
C GLU A 15 20.92 -14.56 4.40
N ASN A 16 22.14 -14.92 4.82
CA ASN A 16 22.40 -15.49 6.15
C ASN A 16 22.05 -14.52 7.28
N VAL A 17 22.40 -13.23 7.15
CA VAL A 17 22.07 -12.20 8.15
C VAL A 17 20.55 -12.03 8.29
N MET A 18 19.81 -12.07 7.19
CA MET A 18 18.35 -11.97 7.21
C MET A 18 17.69 -13.21 7.85
N VAL A 19 18.15 -14.41 7.51
CA VAL A 19 17.67 -15.66 8.11
C VAL A 19 17.94 -15.68 9.62
N MET A 20 19.14 -15.27 10.03
CA MET A 20 19.47 -15.14 11.45
C MET A 20 18.58 -14.10 12.15
N GLY A 21 18.37 -12.93 11.56
CA GLY A 21 17.49 -11.89 12.11
C GLY A 21 16.05 -12.38 12.34
N ASN A 22 15.47 -13.05 11.34
CA ASN A 22 14.11 -13.59 11.44
C ASN A 22 14.00 -14.69 12.51
N THR A 23 15.00 -15.56 12.59
CA THR A 23 15.05 -16.65 13.59
C THR A 23 15.18 -16.10 15.00
N VAL A 24 15.99 -15.06 15.20
CA VAL A 24 16.16 -14.39 16.50
C VAL A 24 14.83 -13.82 16.98
N MET A 25 14.03 -13.17 16.13
CA MET A 25 12.73 -12.64 16.53
C MET A 25 11.76 -13.76 16.97
N ILE A 26 11.62 -14.82 16.18
CA ILE A 26 10.70 -15.95 16.46
C ILE A 26 11.04 -16.59 17.81
N THR A 27 12.32 -16.86 18.05
CA THR A 27 12.79 -17.52 19.28
C THR A 27 12.72 -16.58 20.49
N THR A 28 13.12 -15.32 20.34
CA THR A 28 13.10 -14.32 21.43
C THR A 28 11.70 -14.12 22.00
N PHE A 29 10.70 -14.06 21.13
CA PHE A 29 9.31 -13.84 21.53
C PHE A 29 8.50 -15.14 21.70
N ASN A 30 9.15 -16.31 21.57
CA ASN A 30 8.50 -17.62 21.62
C ASN A 30 7.24 -17.70 20.72
N ILE A 31 7.39 -17.25 19.48
CA ILE A 31 6.28 -17.16 18.52
C ILE A 31 5.95 -18.57 18.01
N SER A 32 4.72 -19.01 18.26
CA SER A 32 4.21 -20.31 17.80
C SER A 32 3.39 -20.23 16.51
N LEU A 33 2.94 -19.03 16.13
CA LEU A 33 2.13 -18.81 14.93
C LEU A 33 2.34 -17.39 14.40
N ILE A 34 2.54 -17.28 13.08
CA ILE A 34 2.59 -16.04 12.32
C ILE A 34 1.44 -16.05 11.33
N VAL A 35 0.73 -14.93 11.24
CA VAL A 35 -0.45 -14.80 10.39
C VAL A 35 -0.32 -13.59 9.48
N HIS A 36 -0.69 -13.77 8.22
CA HIS A 36 -0.81 -12.67 7.26
C HIS A 36 -2.17 -12.72 6.55
N GLY A 37 -2.74 -11.55 6.25
CA GLY A 37 -3.99 -11.43 5.51
C GLY A 37 -3.77 -11.49 3.99
N THR A 38 -4.80 -11.87 3.22
CA THR A 38 -4.73 -11.86 1.73
C THR A 38 -4.76 -10.46 1.12
N VAL A 39 -5.12 -9.45 1.91
CA VAL A 39 -5.16 -8.04 1.51
C VAL A 39 -4.11 -7.25 2.27
N ALA A 40 -3.18 -6.65 1.53
CA ALA A 40 -2.07 -5.84 2.01
C ALA A 40 -1.74 -4.73 0.99
N GLU A 41 -1.05 -3.68 1.42
CA GLU A 41 -0.55 -2.62 0.50
C GLU A 41 0.45 -3.17 -0.50
N ASP A 42 1.36 -3.98 0.02
CA ASP A 42 2.47 -4.55 -0.72
C ASP A 42 2.28 -6.06 -0.78
N LYS A 43 2.09 -6.57 -1.99
CA LYS A 43 1.94 -8.00 -2.28
C LYS A 43 3.23 -8.59 -2.87
N ASP A 44 4.28 -7.78 -3.00
CA ASP A 44 5.52 -8.18 -3.66
C ASP A 44 6.49 -8.91 -2.72
N PHE A 45 6.16 -9.12 -1.45
CA PHE A 45 6.91 -10.04 -0.58
C PHE A 45 7.06 -11.46 -1.18
N GLN A 46 6.18 -11.85 -2.11
CA GLN A 46 6.25 -13.09 -2.89
C GLN A 46 7.17 -13.02 -4.13
N LYS A 47 7.49 -11.81 -4.61
CA LYS A 47 8.27 -11.56 -5.83
C LYS A 47 9.65 -10.98 -5.55
N GLU A 48 9.87 -10.43 -4.37
CA GLU A 48 11.17 -9.97 -3.95
C GLU A 48 12.13 -11.15 -3.79
N LYS A 49 13.42 -10.90 -4.02
CA LYS A 49 14.49 -11.89 -3.76
C LYS A 49 14.58 -12.32 -2.29
N ARG A 50 13.78 -11.72 -1.40
CA ARG A 50 13.84 -11.86 0.05
C ARG A 50 12.44 -11.90 0.63
N ASP A 51 11.77 -13.05 0.50
CA ASP A 51 10.51 -13.29 1.20
C ASP A 51 10.73 -13.24 2.73
N PRO A 52 10.18 -12.24 3.44
CA PRO A 52 10.33 -12.12 4.89
C PRO A 52 9.70 -13.30 5.63
N TYR A 53 8.79 -14.03 4.99
CA TYR A 53 8.13 -15.19 5.57
C TYR A 53 8.82 -16.52 5.24
N ALA A 54 9.95 -16.53 4.52
CA ALA A 54 10.64 -17.77 4.16
C ALA A 54 10.99 -18.64 5.37
N VAL A 55 11.52 -18.03 6.45
CA VAL A 55 11.84 -18.73 7.70
C VAL A 55 10.58 -19.21 8.42
N PRO A 56 9.58 -18.35 8.73
CA PRO A 56 8.28 -18.79 9.28
C PRO A 56 7.60 -19.92 8.48
N ASN A 57 7.65 -19.84 7.16
CA ASN A 57 7.07 -20.82 6.25
C ASN A 57 7.81 -22.16 6.34
N GLY A 58 9.15 -22.14 6.31
CA GLY A 58 9.98 -23.34 6.48
C GLY A 58 9.82 -24.00 7.86
N MET A 59 9.48 -23.22 8.88
CA MET A 59 9.16 -23.72 10.23
C MET A 59 7.71 -24.24 10.37
N GLY A 60 6.86 -24.07 9.35
CA GLY A 60 5.46 -24.50 9.39
C GLY A 60 4.57 -23.67 10.33
N ILE A 61 5.02 -22.48 10.73
CA ILE A 61 4.29 -21.60 11.66
C ILE A 61 3.61 -20.43 10.95
N LEU A 62 3.71 -20.32 9.62
CA LEU A 62 3.00 -19.31 8.83
C LEU A 62 1.60 -19.77 8.44
N LYS A 63 0.60 -18.91 8.61
CA LYS A 63 -0.76 -19.10 8.12
C LYS A 63 -1.27 -17.88 7.36
N LEU A 64 -1.78 -18.10 6.16
CA LEU A 64 -2.52 -17.07 5.41
C LEU A 64 -3.98 -17.08 5.85
N LEU A 65 -4.53 -15.90 6.16
CA LEU A 65 -5.94 -15.71 6.45
C LEU A 65 -6.60 -14.89 5.34
N GLU A 66 -7.80 -15.32 4.95
CA GLU A 66 -8.62 -14.54 4.04
C GLU A 66 -9.08 -13.25 4.71
N SER A 67 -8.73 -12.12 4.11
CA SER A 67 -9.24 -10.82 4.52
C SER A 67 -10.69 -10.70 4.05
N PRO A 68 -11.65 -10.35 4.93
CA PRO A 68 -13.05 -10.24 4.56
C PRO A 68 -13.35 -9.04 3.64
N LEU A 69 -12.41 -8.10 3.50
CA LEU A 69 -12.53 -6.87 2.72
C LEU A 69 -11.23 -6.59 1.97
N ASP A 70 -11.36 -6.08 0.74
CA ASP A 70 -10.24 -5.65 -0.12
C ASP A 70 -9.87 -4.16 0.09
N ILE A 71 -9.94 -3.69 1.33
CA ILE A 71 -9.61 -2.30 1.67
C ILE A 71 -8.15 -2.20 2.08
N THR A 72 -7.45 -1.26 1.45
CA THR A 72 -6.10 -0.85 1.85
C THR A 72 -6.09 0.66 2.11
N THR A 73 -5.13 1.15 2.88
CA THR A 73 -4.76 2.57 3.01
C THR A 73 -4.68 3.25 1.64
N SER A 74 -4.03 2.64 0.64
CA SER A 74 -3.98 3.20 -0.72
C SER A 74 -5.37 3.34 -1.33
N THR A 75 -6.27 2.37 -1.14
CA THR A 75 -7.66 2.48 -1.60
C THR A 75 -8.43 3.58 -0.87
N ILE A 76 -8.17 3.79 0.43
CA ILE A 76 -8.78 4.86 1.22
C ILE A 76 -8.31 6.23 0.72
N ILE A 77 -7.00 6.39 0.51
CA ILE A 77 -6.41 7.62 -0.04
C ILE A 77 -7.06 7.96 -1.39
N LYS A 78 -7.14 6.98 -2.30
CA LYS A 78 -7.79 7.16 -3.61
C LYS A 78 -9.25 7.61 -3.47
N ARG A 79 -10.01 7.05 -2.52
CA ARG A 79 -11.41 7.43 -2.27
C ARG A 79 -11.54 8.87 -1.79
N ILE A 80 -10.66 9.30 -0.87
CA ILE A 80 -10.66 10.67 -0.34
C ILE A 80 -10.35 11.67 -1.47
N VAL A 81 -9.30 11.41 -2.24
CA VAL A 81 -8.88 12.27 -3.35
C VAL A 81 -9.98 12.37 -4.41
N ALA A 82 -10.54 11.24 -4.85
CA ALA A 82 -11.60 11.23 -5.85
C ALA A 82 -12.85 12.00 -5.38
N ASN A 83 -13.22 11.88 -4.10
CA ASN A 83 -14.34 12.64 -3.54
C ASN A 83 -14.04 14.14 -3.48
N HIS A 84 -12.81 14.51 -3.13
CA HIS A 84 -12.37 15.90 -3.10
C HIS A 84 -12.40 16.55 -4.49
N GLU A 85 -11.86 15.87 -5.50
CA GLU A 85 -11.88 16.31 -6.90
C GLU A 85 -13.32 16.46 -7.41
N ALA A 86 -14.19 15.50 -7.11
CA ALA A 86 -15.60 15.55 -7.50
C ALA A 86 -16.33 16.74 -6.84
N TYR A 87 -15.99 17.07 -5.60
CA TYR A 87 -16.51 18.24 -4.90
C TYR A 87 -16.03 19.55 -5.53
N GLN A 88 -14.73 19.69 -5.79
CA GLN A 88 -14.16 20.87 -6.43
C GLN A 88 -14.83 21.15 -7.79
N LYS A 89 -14.92 20.13 -8.65
CA LYS A 89 -15.56 20.25 -9.97
C LYS A 89 -17.04 20.63 -9.92
N ARG A 90 -17.77 20.27 -8.84
CA ARG A 90 -19.16 20.73 -8.64
C ARG A 90 -19.19 22.21 -8.28
N ASN A 91 -18.31 22.64 -7.39
CA ASN A 91 -18.26 24.03 -6.95
C ASN A 91 -17.82 24.97 -8.07
N GLU A 92 -16.83 24.59 -8.87
CA GLU A 92 -16.38 25.38 -10.03
C GLU A 92 -17.51 25.61 -11.03
N ARG A 93 -18.24 24.54 -11.40
CA ARG A 93 -19.41 24.65 -12.30
C ARG A 93 -20.49 25.57 -11.72
N LYS A 94 -20.74 25.46 -10.41
CA LYS A 94 -21.71 26.32 -9.73
C LYS A 94 -21.26 27.77 -9.76
N ALA A 95 -20.02 28.06 -9.40
CA ALA A 95 -19.45 29.40 -9.40
C ALA A 95 -19.45 30.03 -10.81
N GLU A 96 -19.10 29.25 -11.84
CA GLU A 96 -19.15 29.71 -13.24
C GLU A 96 -20.59 30.03 -13.66
N SER A 97 -21.56 29.17 -13.31
CA SER A 97 -22.97 29.40 -13.64
C SER A 97 -23.54 30.62 -12.92
N GLU A 98 -23.19 30.85 -11.65
CA GLU A 98 -23.61 32.02 -10.89
C GLU A 98 -22.98 33.29 -11.46
N LYS A 99 -21.69 33.26 -11.81
CA LYS A 99 -21.00 34.39 -12.44
C LYS A 99 -21.69 34.79 -13.75
N ARG A 100 -21.94 33.84 -14.66
CA ARG A 100 -22.67 34.08 -15.92
C ARG A 100 -24.05 34.69 -15.67
N TYR A 101 -24.79 34.15 -14.71
CA TYR A 101 -26.13 34.66 -14.36
C TYR A 101 -26.12 36.13 -13.90
N TYR A 102 -25.12 36.56 -13.12
CA TYR A 102 -25.01 37.96 -12.68
C TYR A 102 -24.46 38.90 -13.77
N GLU A 103 -23.60 38.41 -14.66
CA GLU A 103 -23.10 39.19 -15.81
C GLU A 103 -24.21 39.47 -16.84
N ASP A 104 -25.09 38.49 -17.08
CA ASP A 104 -26.19 38.62 -18.05
C ASP A 104 -27.41 39.37 -17.51
N LYS A 105 -27.40 39.73 -16.22
CA LYS A 105 -28.56 40.37 -15.57
C LYS A 105 -28.68 41.84 -15.99
N THR A 106 -29.58 42.11 -16.94
CA THR A 106 -30.03 43.46 -17.26
C THR A 106 -31.10 43.89 -16.25
N TYR A 107 -30.96 45.11 -15.72
CA TYR A 107 -31.91 45.69 -14.77
C TYR A 107 -33.28 45.85 -15.44
N VAL A 108 -34.31 45.21 -14.89
CA VAL A 108 -35.70 45.42 -15.30
C VAL A 108 -36.32 46.37 -14.28
N SER A 109 -36.53 47.64 -14.66
CA SER A 109 -37.38 48.55 -13.89
C SER A 109 -38.83 48.08 -14.02
N GLY A 110 -39.47 47.76 -12.90
CA GLY A 110 -40.91 47.50 -12.87
C GLY A 110 -41.68 48.80 -13.11
N ASP A 111 -42.63 48.76 -14.04
CA ASP A 111 -43.66 49.78 -14.28
C ASP A 111 -44.59 49.97 -13.08
#